data_AF-A0A920IMV0-F1
#
_entry.id   AF-A0A920IMV0-F1
#
_cell.length_a   1.000
_cell.length_b   1.000
_cell.length_c   1.000
_cell.angle_alpha   90.00
_cell.angle_beta   90.00
_cell.angle_gamma   90.00
#
_symmetry.space_group_name_H-M   'P 1'
#
loop_
_entity.id
_entity.type
_entity.pdbx_description
1 polymer ?
#
loop_
_entity_poly.entity_id
_entity_poly.type
_entity_poly.pdbx_seq_one_letter_code
_entity_poly.pdbx_strand_id
1 'polypeptide(L)'
;MKKISENLIKPMEDADILKGRINRKLIQNIFFIDIDRPSKMNGFTPYMFEEMGKAFTEYENNNNALCAIVYTSGDNFCAGMDLKEMRNLLEKNDHSYINNNN
;
A
#
# COMPACT_ATOMS: atom_id res chain seq x y z
N MET A 1 8.73 3.74 27.69
CA MET A 1 8.30 3.23 26.37
C MET A 1 9.52 3.05 25.48
N LYS A 2 9.72 1.88 24.86
CA LYS A 2 10.74 1.70 23.82
C LYS A 2 10.19 2.31 22.52
N LYS A 3 10.99 3.14 21.85
CA LYS A 3 10.63 3.65 20.52
C LYS A 3 10.67 2.50 19.51
N ILE A 4 9.67 2.43 18.64
CA ILE A 4 9.71 1.57 17.45
C ILE A 4 10.74 2.18 16.50
N SER A 5 11.71 1.38 16.05
CA SER A 5 12.70 1.82 15.08
C SER A 5 12.05 1.92 13.70
N GLU A 6 12.37 2.96 12.92
CA GLU A 6 11.88 3.10 11.54
C GLU A 6 12.31 1.91 10.66
N ASN A 7 13.49 1.35 10.91
CA ASN A 7 13.99 0.17 10.20
C ASN A 7 13.16 -1.09 10.48
N LEU A 8 12.31 -1.07 11.51
CA LEU A 8 11.40 -2.18 11.79
C LEU A 8 10.15 -2.12 10.90
N ILE A 9 9.77 -0.94 10.41
CA ILE A 9 8.53 -0.76 9.65
C ILE A 9 8.81 -0.47 8.17
N LYS A 10 9.91 0.21 7.83
CA LYS A 10 10.32 0.50 6.45
C LYS A 10 10.95 -0.73 5.78
N PRO A 11 10.67 -0.96 4.49
CA PRO A 11 11.36 -1.98 3.70
C PRO A 11 12.87 -1.70 3.56
N MET A 12 13.65 -2.76 3.38
CA MET A 12 15.10 -2.66 3.18
C MET A 12 15.51 -2.49 1.72
N GLU A 13 14.62 -2.85 0.79
CA GLU A 13 14.85 -2.77 -0.66
C GLU A 13 13.84 -1.80 -1.27
N ASP A 14 14.20 -1.15 -2.37
CA ASP A 14 13.29 -0.28 -3.11
C ASP A 14 12.16 -1.08 -3.77
N ALA A 15 10.97 -0.49 -3.83
CA ALA A 15 9.87 -1.07 -4.59
C ALA A 15 10.13 -1.02 -6.11
N ASP A 16 9.54 -1.95 -6.85
CA ASP A 16 9.46 -1.90 -8.31
C ASP A 16 8.83 -0.56 -8.73
N ILE A 17 9.53 0.24 -9.53
CA ILE A 17 9.08 1.58 -9.92
C ILE A 17 7.81 1.53 -10.79
N LEU A 18 7.61 0.48 -11.58
CA LEU A 18 6.44 0.33 -12.45
C LEU A 18 5.23 -0.18 -11.68
N LYS A 19 5.43 -1.02 -10.66
CA LYS A 19 4.32 -1.59 -9.87
C LYS A 19 4.03 -0.85 -8.57
N GLY A 20 5.04 -0.36 -7.88
CA GLY A 20 4.96 0.03 -6.47
C GLY A 20 4.76 -1.16 -5.55
N ARG A 21 4.57 -0.90 -4.25
CA ARG A 21 4.34 -1.90 -3.22
C ARG A 21 3.42 -1.37 -2.12
N ILE A 22 2.58 -2.24 -1.57
CA ILE A 22 1.86 -2.01 -0.31
C ILE A 22 2.41 -3.01 0.71
N ASN A 23 3.23 -2.56 1.67
CA ASN A 23 3.78 -3.47 2.69
C ASN A 23 2.80 -3.62 3.85
N ARG A 24 2.76 -4.83 4.44
CA ARG A 24 1.88 -5.18 5.56
C ARG A 24 2.71 -5.80 6.67
N LYS A 25 2.55 -5.31 7.91
CA LYS A 25 3.28 -5.85 9.06
C LYS A 25 2.48 -5.71 10.34
N LEU A 26 2.22 -6.82 11.02
CA LEU A 26 1.72 -6.80 12.39
C LEU A 26 2.89 -6.68 13.37
N ILE A 27 2.92 -5.64 14.19
CA ILE A 27 3.86 -5.49 15.30
C ILE A 27 3.04 -5.34 16.57
N GLN A 28 3.18 -6.31 17.48
CA GLN A 28 2.29 -6.44 18.64
C GLN A 28 0.83 -6.53 18.16
N ASN A 29 0.02 -5.53 18.47
CA ASN A 29 -1.39 -5.41 18.11
C ASN A 29 -1.67 -4.31 17.08
N ILE A 30 -0.63 -3.73 16.47
CA ILE A 30 -0.76 -2.66 15.47
C ILE A 30 -0.39 -3.20 14.09
N PHE A 31 -1.30 -3.06 13.13
CA PHE A 31 -1.14 -3.48 11.75
C PHE A 31 -0.66 -2.31 10.90
N PHE A 32 0.59 -2.35 10.47
CA PHE A 32 1.22 -1.31 9.67
C PHE A 32 0.99 -1.57 8.18
N ILE A 33 0.50 -0.56 7.47
CA ILE A 33 0.29 -0.55 6.02
C ILE A 33 1.13 0.58 5.43
N ASP A 34 2.16 0.23 4.65
CA ASP A 34 3.06 1.19 4.02
C ASP A 34 2.74 1.36 2.55
N ILE A 35 2.54 2.61 2.11
CA ILE A 35 2.48 2.99 0.71
C ILE A 35 3.90 3.29 0.24
N ASP A 36 4.42 2.42 -0.64
CA ASP A 36 5.82 2.39 -0.98
C ASP A 36 6.05 2.40 -2.50
N ARG A 37 6.12 3.62 -3.02
CA ARG A 37 6.59 3.99 -4.36
C ARG A 37 7.11 5.44 -4.36
N PRO A 38 8.08 5.78 -3.49
CA PRO A 38 8.51 7.16 -3.25
C PRO A 38 9.05 7.86 -4.52
N SER A 39 9.72 7.12 -5.40
CA SER A 39 10.25 7.62 -6.69
C SER A 39 9.19 8.17 -7.64
N LYS A 40 7.91 7.88 -7.38
CA LYS A 40 6.73 8.36 -8.12
C LYS A 40 5.74 9.07 -7.20
N MET A 41 6.24 9.66 -6.10
CA MET A 41 5.43 10.35 -5.09
C MET A 41 4.26 9.48 -4.58
N ASN A 42 4.48 8.18 -4.49
CA ASN A 42 3.48 7.20 -4.06
C ASN A 42 2.22 7.18 -4.93
N GLY A 43 2.35 7.50 -6.22
CA GLY A 43 1.26 7.41 -7.19
C GLY A 43 0.78 5.96 -7.37
N PHE A 44 -0.53 5.75 -7.23
CA PHE A 44 -1.15 4.42 -7.22
C PHE A 44 -1.25 3.83 -8.62
N THR A 45 -0.71 2.61 -8.75
CA THR A 45 -0.87 1.73 -9.91
C THR A 45 -2.09 0.82 -9.70
N PRO A 46 -2.57 0.10 -10.74
CA PRO A 46 -3.61 -0.92 -10.57
C PRO A 46 -3.27 -1.95 -9.49
N TYR A 47 -2.01 -2.38 -9.45
CA TYR A 47 -1.49 -3.33 -8.46
C TYR A 47 -1.59 -2.77 -7.04
N MET A 48 -1.20 -1.52 -6.82
CA MET A 48 -1.30 -0.91 -5.49
C MET A 48 -2.74 -0.77 -4.99
N PHE A 49 -3.72 -0.51 -5.87
CA PHE A 49 -5.14 -0.50 -5.49
C PHE A 49 -5.60 -1.87 -4.98
N GLU A 50 -5.29 -2.93 -5.73
CA GLU A 50 -5.63 -4.31 -5.34
C GLU A 50 -4.96 -4.69 -4.01
N GLU A 51 -3.66 -4.41 -3.87
CA GLU A 51 -2.88 -4.74 -2.67
C GLU A 51 -3.31 -3.91 -1.45
N MET A 52 -3.80 -2.69 -1.62
CA MET A 52 -4.39 -1.90 -0.54
C MET A 52 -5.71 -2.52 -0.07
N GLY A 53 -6.56 -2.96 -0.99
CA GLY A 53 -7.78 -3.71 -0.65
C GLY A 53 -7.45 -4.96 0.17
N LYS A 54 -6.49 -5.77 -0.29
CA LYS A 54 -6.01 -6.95 0.45
C LYS A 54 -5.44 -6.60 1.82
N ALA A 55 -4.74 -5.47 1.97
CA ALA A 55 -4.19 -5.04 3.26
C ALA A 55 -5.29 -4.78 4.29
N PHE A 56 -6.37 -4.11 3.90
CA PHE A 56 -7.51 -3.91 4.79
C PHE A 56 -8.27 -5.21 5.07
N THR A 57 -8.45 -6.08 4.07
CA THR A 57 -9.06 -7.41 4.30
C THR A 57 -8.23 -8.26 5.27
N GLU A 58 -6.90 -8.22 5.18
CA GLU A 58 -6.01 -8.92 6.11
C GLU A 58 -6.10 -8.35 7.52
N TYR A 59 -6.15 -7.02 7.65
CA TYR A 59 -6.36 -6.34 8.93
C TYR A 59 -7.69 -6.75 9.59
N GLU A 60 -8.81 -6.64 8.87
CA GLU A 60 -10.15 -6.95 9.39
C GLU A 60 -10.30 -8.41 9.82
N ASN A 61 -9.64 -9.33 9.12
CA ASN A 61 -9.68 -10.76 9.44
C ASN A 61 -8.69 -11.18 10.54
N ASN A 62 -7.86 -10.28 11.05
CA ASN A 62 -6.82 -10.60 12.02
C ASN A 62 -7.23 -10.18 13.44
N ASN A 63 -7.72 -11.14 14.23
CA ASN A 63 -8.15 -10.90 15.63
C ASN A 63 -7.04 -10.36 16.56
N ASN A 64 -5.76 -10.44 16.18
CA ASN A 64 -4.66 -9.86 16.95
C ASN A 64 -4.39 -8.39 16.59
N ALA A 65 -4.89 -7.91 15.45
CA ALA A 65 -4.76 -6.52 15.04
C ALA A 65 -5.89 -5.68 15.67
N LEU A 66 -5.51 -4.71 16.50
CA LEU A 66 -6.45 -3.84 17.22
C LEU A 66 -6.49 -2.41 16.68
N CYS A 67 -5.52 -2.05 15.84
CA CYS A 67 -5.46 -0.76 15.15
C CYS A 67 -4.59 -0.89 13.89
N ALA A 68 -5.03 -0.29 12.78
CA ALA A 68 -4.22 -0.14 11.59
C ALA A 68 -3.57 1.26 11.55
N ILE A 69 -2.29 1.32 11.16
CA ILE A 69 -1.59 2.57 10.82
C ILE A 69 -1.25 2.52 9.34
N VAL A 70 -1.85 3.43 8.57
CA VAL A 70 -1.48 3.67 7.17
C VAL A 70 -0.49 4.83 7.12
N TYR A 71 0.64 4.59 6.48
CA TYR A 71 1.72 5.57 6.34
C TYR A 71 2.42 5.39 4.98
N THR A 72 3.51 6.11 4.77
CA THR A 72 4.22 6.10 3.50
C THR A 72 5.73 6.06 3.68
N SER A 73 6.40 5.51 2.68
CA SER A 73 7.82 5.70 2.43
C SER A 73 8.06 6.96 1.58
N GLY A 74 9.09 7.72 1.94
CA GLY A 74 9.44 9.01 1.31
C GLY A 74 8.67 10.21 1.85
N ASP A 75 8.81 11.36 1.18
CA ASP A 75 8.33 12.66 1.69
C ASP A 75 6.87 12.99 1.36
N ASN A 76 6.23 12.20 0.49
CA ASN A 76 4.89 12.48 -0.03
C ASN A 76 3.94 11.35 0.35
N PHE A 77 2.76 11.65 0.91
CA PHE A 77 1.78 10.60 1.21
C PHE A 77 1.32 9.84 -0.05
N CYS A 78 0.75 10.57 -1.02
CA CYS A 78 0.30 10.01 -2.29
C CYS A 78 0.00 11.15 -3.29
N ALA A 79 0.49 11.04 -4.52
CA ALA A 79 0.16 11.96 -5.63
C ALA A 79 -1.17 11.61 -6.34
N GLY A 80 -1.92 10.63 -5.83
CA GLY A 80 -3.15 10.12 -6.42
C GLY A 80 -2.91 8.95 -7.38
N MET A 81 -3.83 8.77 -8.32
CA MET A 81 -3.78 7.70 -9.33
C MET A 81 -2.72 8.01 -10.41
N ASP A 82 -1.88 7.02 -10.74
CA ASP A 82 -0.93 7.14 -11.84
C ASP A 82 -1.64 6.93 -13.18
N LEU A 83 -2.08 8.03 -13.81
CA LEU A 83 -2.81 7.99 -15.08
C LEU A 83 -2.04 7.29 -16.21
N LYS A 84 -0.70 7.24 -16.16
CA LYS A 84 0.09 6.54 -17.19
C LYS A 84 -0.04 5.03 -17.05
N GLU A 85 0.08 4.52 -15.83
CA GLU A 85 -0.08 3.08 -15.54
C GLU A 85 -1.53 2.62 -15.70
N MET A 86 -2.49 3.53 -15.49
CA MET A 86 -3.92 3.23 -15.56
C MET A 86 -4.50 3.35 -16.98
N ARG A 87 -3.77 3.98 -17.91
CA ARG A 87 -4.25 4.36 -19.24
C ARG A 87 -5.02 3.25 -19.96
N ASN A 88 -4.41 2.07 -20.07
CA ASN A 88 -4.98 0.95 -20.82
C ASN A 88 -6.28 0.42 -20.21
N LEU A 89 -6.42 0.48 -18.88
CA LEU A 89 -7.63 0.06 -18.17
C LEU A 89 -8.73 1.11 -18.33
N LEU A 90 -8.39 2.39 -18.18
CA LEU A 90 -9.33 3.50 -18.33
C LEU A 90 -9.89 3.59 -19.76
N GLU A 91 -9.04 3.44 -20.79
CA GLU A 91 -9.48 3.41 -22.20
C GLU A 91 -10.45 2.25 -22.50
N LYS A 92 -10.33 1.14 -21.76
CA LYS A 92 -11.23 -0.03 -21.85
C LYS A 92 -12.44 0.04 -20.92
N ASN A 93 -12.58 1.11 -20.13
CA ASN A 93 -13.57 1.21 -19.05
C ASN A 93 -13.50 0.00 -18.08
N ASP A 94 -12.29 -0.50 -17.84
CA ASP A 94 -11.99 -1.63 -16.96
C ASP A 94 -11.61 -1.12 -15.56
N HIS A 95 -12.45 -1.46 -14.58
CA HIS A 95 -12.27 -1.11 -13.16
C HIS A 95 -11.94 -2.33 -12.27
N SER A 96 -11.41 -3.40 -12.86
CA SER A 96 -11.07 -4.64 -12.13
C SER A 96 -10.15 -4.42 -10.93
N TYR A 97 -9.29 -3.39 -10.95
CA TYR A 97 -8.36 -3.03 -9.88
C TYR A 97 -9.02 -2.54 -8.57
N ILE A 98 -10.33 -2.27 -8.56
CA ILE A 98 -11.11 -1.96 -7.35
C ILE A 98 -12.23 -2.97 -7.06
N ASN A 99 -12.44 -3.94 -7.95
CA ASN A 99 -13.46 -4.97 -7.77
C ASN A 99 -12.84 -6.16 -7.03
N ASN A 100 -12.90 -6.13 -5.70
CA ASN A 100 -12.58 -7.30 -4.89
C ASN A 100 -13.74 -8.29 -4.95
N ASN A 101 -13.60 -9.36 -5.74
CA ASN A 101 -14.52 -10.51 -5.75
C ASN A 101 -14.19 -11.54 -4.64
N ASN A 102 -13.57 -11.11 -3.55
CA ASN A 102 -13.20 -11.98 -2.42
C ASN A 102 -14.27 -11.95 -1.32
#